data_AF-A0A3D3RSY7-F1
#
_entry.id   AF-A0A3D3RSY7-F1
#
_cell.length_a   1.000
_cell.length_b   1.000
_cell.length_c   1.000
_cell.angle_alpha   90.00
_cell.angle_beta   90.00
_cell.angle_gamma   90.00
#
_symmetry.space_group_name_H-M   'P 1'
#
loop_
_entity.id
_entity.type
_entity.pdbx_description
1 polymer ?
#
loop_
_entity_poly.entity_id
_entity_poly.type
_entity_poly.pdbx_seq_one_letter_code
_entity_poly.pdbx_strand_id
1 'polypeptide(L)'
;MHKELKDSFVVRVFARLLEVWTVAKKIEDWTEELKEVLQDRSSSIKRPPLEVNGLGYGAVEAARGTLIHRIRIKKGIIDSYLIITPSQWNLGPRCERFYGVAERALLGLKKE
;
A
#
# COMPACT_ATOMS: atom_id res chain seq x y z
N MET A 1 -22.34 -10.08 -5.47
CA MET A 1 -20.95 -10.51 -5.72
C MET A 1 -20.13 -10.82 -4.46
N HIS A 2 -19.55 -9.87 -3.68
CA HIS A 2 -18.73 -10.26 -2.50
C HIS A 2 -19.53 -11.04 -1.44
N LYS A 3 -20.79 -10.67 -1.19
CA LYS A 3 -21.68 -11.40 -0.27
C LYS A 3 -21.91 -12.87 -0.67
N GLU A 4 -21.86 -13.17 -1.97
CA GLU A 4 -22.16 -14.51 -2.52
C GLU A 4 -20.88 -15.30 -2.79
N LEU A 5 -19.88 -14.67 -3.41
CA LEU A 5 -18.64 -15.28 -3.89
C LEU A 5 -17.45 -15.06 -2.93
N LYS A 6 -17.67 -14.42 -1.77
CA LYS A 6 -16.69 -14.15 -0.71
C LYS A 6 -15.37 -13.58 -1.28
N ASP A 7 -14.23 -14.12 -0.86
CA ASP A 7 -12.89 -13.70 -1.27
C ASP A 7 -12.31 -14.54 -2.43
N SER A 8 -13.19 -15.11 -3.25
CA SER A 8 -12.81 -15.89 -4.43
C SER A 8 -11.96 -15.10 -5.43
N PHE A 9 -11.25 -15.84 -6.28
CA PHE A 9 -10.44 -15.27 -7.36
C PHE A 9 -11.20 -14.26 -8.22
N VAL A 10 -12.43 -14.58 -8.63
CA VAL A 10 -13.27 -13.72 -9.47
C VAL A 10 -13.53 -12.37 -8.78
N VAL A 11 -13.84 -12.40 -7.48
CA VAL A 11 -14.06 -11.18 -6.70
C VAL A 11 -12.79 -10.32 -6.65
N ARG A 12 -11.62 -10.93 -6.47
CA ARG A 12 -10.33 -10.22 -6.45
C ARG A 12 -9.99 -9.58 -7.79
N VAL A 13 -10.26 -10.27 -8.91
CA VAL A 13 -10.03 -9.73 -10.26
C VAL A 13 -10.97 -8.56 -10.53
N PHE A 14 -12.26 -8.72 -10.25
CA PHE A 14 -13.24 -7.67 -10.50
C PHE A 14 -13.01 -6.44 -9.61
N ALA A 15 -12.63 -6.63 -8.34
CA ALA A 15 -12.26 -5.52 -7.45
C ALA A 15 -11.11 -4.69 -8.03
N ARG A 16 -10.09 -5.34 -8.62
CA ARG A 16 -8.99 -4.65 -9.29
C ARG A 16 -9.46 -3.84 -10.51
N LEU A 17 -10.39 -4.37 -11.29
CA LEU A 17 -10.95 -3.63 -12.44
C LEU A 17 -11.71 -2.38 -11.99
N LEU A 18 -12.51 -2.50 -10.93
CA LEU A 18 -13.20 -1.36 -10.34
C LEU A 18 -12.22 -0.31 -9.79
N GLU A 19 -11.16 -0.75 -9.10
CA GLU A 19 -10.12 0.14 -8.57
C GLU A 19 -9.43 0.91 -9.70
N VAL A 20 -9.07 0.26 -10.80
CA VAL A 20 -8.47 0.93 -11.98
C VAL A 20 -9.38 2.03 -12.50
N TRP A 21 -10.68 1.77 -12.63
CA TRP A 21 -11.65 2.78 -13.04
C TRP A 21 -11.71 3.96 -12.05
N THR A 22 -11.78 3.68 -10.75
CA THR A 22 -11.82 4.70 -9.70
C THR A 22 -10.56 5.57 -9.70
N VAL A 23 -9.38 4.95 -9.84
CA VAL A 23 -8.09 5.66 -9.89
C VAL A 23 -8.02 6.54 -11.15
N ALA A 24 -8.46 6.05 -12.31
CA ALA A 24 -8.50 6.85 -13.53
C ALA A 24 -9.36 8.11 -13.37
N LYS A 25 -10.54 7.99 -12.74
CA LYS A 25 -11.38 9.15 -12.42
C LYS A 25 -10.73 10.10 -11.43
N LYS A 26 -10.08 9.58 -10.39
CA LYS A 26 -9.36 10.42 -9.43
C LYS A 26 -8.20 11.18 -10.04
N ILE A 27 -7.51 10.61 -11.03
CA ILE A 27 -6.46 11.33 -11.76
C ILE A 27 -7.04 12.52 -12.52
N GLU A 28 -8.20 12.36 -13.17
CA GLU A 28 -8.90 13.49 -13.81
C GLU A 28 -9.23 14.59 -12.78
N ASP A 29 -9.88 14.21 -11.67
CA ASP A 29 -10.25 15.13 -10.59
C ASP A 29 -9.03 15.89 -10.04
N TRP A 30 -7.98 15.16 -9.63
CA TRP A 30 -6.76 15.74 -9.06
C TRP A 30 -6.02 16.64 -10.04
N THR A 31 -6.07 16.32 -11.34
CA THR A 31 -5.47 17.18 -12.36
C THR A 31 -6.20 18.52 -12.44
N GLU A 32 -7.52 18.53 -12.28
CA GLU A 32 -8.30 19.78 -12.25
C GLU A 32 -8.02 20.56 -10.96
N GLU A 33 -8.05 19.91 -9.80
CA GLU A 33 -7.69 20.52 -8.51
C GLU A 33 -6.28 21.13 -8.54
N LEU A 34 -5.32 20.45 -9.19
CA LEU A 34 -3.97 20.95 -9.33
C LEU A 34 -3.92 22.27 -10.11
N LYS A 35 -4.72 22.43 -11.17
CA LYS A 35 -4.75 23.66 -11.98
C LYS A 35 -5.13 24.89 -11.17
N GLU A 36 -6.03 24.72 -10.20
CA GLU A 36 -6.51 25.82 -9.35
C GLU A 36 -5.40 26.41 -8.48
N VAL A 37 -4.43 25.57 -8.08
CA VAL A 37 -3.33 25.93 -7.18
C VAL A 37 -1.98 26.10 -7.89
N LEU A 38 -1.93 26.03 -9.23
CA LEU A 38 -0.67 26.15 -10.00
C LEU A 38 0.04 27.50 -9.79
N GLN A 39 -0.72 28.56 -9.52
CA GLN A 39 -0.18 29.90 -9.28
C GLN A 39 0.33 30.06 -7.84
N ASP A 40 -0.04 29.17 -6.93
CA ASP A 40 0.44 29.21 -5.55
C ASP A 40 1.93 28.89 -5.52
N ARG A 41 2.70 29.77 -4.87
CA ARG A 41 4.12 29.49 -4.65
C ARG A 41 4.24 28.24 -3.79
N SER A 42 4.79 27.18 -4.36
CA SER A 42 5.17 25.98 -3.62
C SER A 42 5.92 26.40 -2.36
N SER A 43 5.41 26.03 -1.19
CA SER A 43 6.13 26.21 0.05
C SER A 43 7.35 25.29 -0.01
N SER A 44 8.51 25.85 -0.35
CA SER A 44 9.76 25.12 -0.36
C SER A 44 9.89 24.35 0.96
N ILE A 45 10.06 23.04 0.87
CA ILE A 45 10.36 22.20 2.03
C ILE A 45 11.61 22.80 2.67
N LYS A 46 11.44 23.45 3.83
CA LYS A 46 12.58 23.93 4.62
C LYS A 46 13.50 22.75 4.82
N ARG A 47 14.81 22.93 4.55
CA ARG A 47 15.79 21.87 4.80
C ARG A 47 15.60 21.40 6.24
N PRO A 48 15.36 20.09 6.47
CA PRO A 48 15.26 19.59 7.82
C PRO A 48 16.58 19.89 8.56
N PRO A 49 16.53 20.08 9.89
CA PRO A 49 17.74 20.33 10.67
C PRO A 49 18.78 19.21 10.43
N LEU A 50 20.07 19.56 10.45
CA LEU A 50 21.18 18.62 10.21
C LEU A 50 21.19 17.44 11.19
N GLU A 51 20.72 17.66 12.43
CA GLU A 51 20.63 16.64 13.46
C GLU A 51 19.17 16.30 13.76
N VAL A 52 18.60 15.37 13.00
CA VAL A 52 17.27 14.81 13.29
C VAL A 52 17.45 13.51 14.06
N ASN A 53 16.70 13.37 15.15
CA ASN A 53 16.48 12.09 15.83
C ASN A 53 14.98 11.84 15.87
N GLY A 54 14.53 10.65 15.51
CA GLY A 54 13.10 10.37 15.51
C GLY A 54 12.71 9.01 14.96
N LEU A 55 11.42 8.73 15.10
CA LEU A 55 10.75 7.56 14.55
C LEU A 55 9.61 8.03 13.65
N GLY A 56 9.57 7.55 12.42
CA GLY A 56 8.56 7.89 11.43
C GLY A 56 7.87 6.64 10.89
N TYR A 57 6.60 6.79 10.54
CA TYR A 57 5.79 5.77 9.88
C TYR A 57 5.18 6.38 8.62
N GLY A 58 5.27 5.68 7.51
CA GLY A 58 4.57 6.00 6.27
C GLY A 58 3.76 4.79 5.85
N ALA A 59 2.49 4.99 5.54
CA ALA A 59 1.61 3.95 5.03
C ALA A 59 0.86 4.47 3.81
N VAL A 60 0.80 3.65 2.77
CA VAL A 60 0.05 3.92 1.53
C VAL A 60 -0.63 2.65 1.05
N GLU A 61 -1.69 2.79 0.26
CA GLU A 61 -2.24 1.67 -0.52
C GLU A 61 -1.49 1.59 -1.86
N ALA A 62 -0.72 0.51 -2.03
CA ALA A 62 -0.11 0.17 -3.31
C ALA A 62 -1.06 -0.74 -4.10
N ALA A 63 -0.77 -0.98 -5.38
CA ALA A 63 -1.62 -1.78 -6.28
C ALA A 63 -1.92 -3.24 -5.83
N ARG A 64 -1.27 -3.71 -4.76
CA ARG A 64 -1.45 -5.06 -4.20
C ARG A 64 -1.92 -5.03 -2.73
N GLY A 65 -2.27 -3.86 -2.21
CA GLY A 65 -2.68 -3.61 -0.82
C GLY A 65 -1.72 -2.69 -0.06
N THR A 66 -1.80 -2.72 1.26
CA THR A 66 -1.10 -1.81 2.17
C THR A 66 0.42 -2.01 2.18
N LEU A 67 1.16 -0.92 1.94
CA LEU A 67 2.62 -0.82 2.08
C LEU A 67 2.95 0.05 3.29
N ILE A 68 3.77 -0.48 4.21
CA ILE A 68 4.13 0.22 5.45
C ILE A 68 5.65 0.34 5.55
N HIS A 69 6.12 1.56 5.76
CA HIS A 69 7.50 1.91 6.01
C HIS A 69 7.63 2.46 7.43
N ARG A 70 8.59 1.96 8.20
CA ARG A 70 8.96 2.49 9.51
C ARG A 70 10.44 2.83 9.50
N ILE A 71 10.75 4.08 9.77
CA ILE A 71 12.12 4.62 9.75
C ILE A 71 12.49 5.13 11.14
N ARG A 72 13.69 4.80 11.62
CA ARG A 72 14.32 5.42 12.78
C ARG A 72 15.54 6.19 12.31
N ILE A 73 15.65 7.44 12.72
CA ILE A 73 16.78 8.33 12.40
C ILE A 73 17.50 8.67 13.70
N LYS A 74 18.83 8.60 13.69
CA LYS A 74 19.71 9.02 14.78
C LYS A 74 20.85 9.87 14.23
N LYS A 75 21.04 11.07 14.77
CA LYS A 75 22.05 12.06 14.33
C LYS A 75 22.00 12.31 12.81
N GLY A 76 20.80 12.43 12.26
CA GLY A 76 20.60 12.65 10.82
C GLY A 76 20.83 11.43 9.92
N ILE A 77 21.18 10.26 10.46
CA ILE A 77 21.42 9.02 9.71
C ILE A 77 20.29 8.02 9.97
N ILE A 78 19.93 7.22 8.98
CA ILE A 78 18.98 6.12 9.12
C ILE A 78 19.62 5.04 10.01
N ASP A 79 19.10 4.89 11.22
CA ASP A 79 19.52 3.89 12.21
C ASP A 79 18.83 2.54 11.94
N SER A 80 17.55 2.57 11.54
CA SER A 80 16.84 1.36 11.11
C SER A 80 15.74 1.69 10.11
N TYR A 81 15.49 0.79 9.16
CA TYR A 81 14.40 0.88 8.19
C TYR A 81 13.70 -0.47 8.09
N LEU A 82 12.40 -0.47 8.36
CA LEU A 82 11.56 -1.66 8.24
C LEU A 82 10.48 -1.41 7.19
N ILE A 83 10.30 -2.40 6.32
CA ILE A 83 9.29 -2.39 5.25
C ILE A 83 8.43 -3.62 5.41
N ILE A 84 7.12 -3.43 5.38
CA ILE A 84 6.14 -4.49 5.21
C ILE A 84 5.42 -4.24 3.89
N THR A 85 5.76 -5.03 2.88
CA THR A 85 5.14 -4.95 1.55
C THR A 85 3.80 -5.70 1.51
N PRO A 86 2.89 -5.33 0.59
CA PRO A 86 1.61 -6.03 0.44
C PRO A 86 1.79 -7.52 0.10
N SER A 87 2.80 -7.83 -0.71
CA SER A 87 3.11 -9.22 -1.06
C SER A 87 3.64 -10.03 0.13
N GLN A 88 4.34 -9.41 1.09
CA GLN A 88 4.73 -10.10 2.32
C GLN A 88 3.50 -10.53 3.14
N TRP A 89 2.43 -9.73 3.20
CA TRP A 89 1.19 -10.14 3.85
C TRP A 89 0.52 -11.31 3.11
N ASN A 90 0.49 -11.26 1.78
CA ASN A 90 -0.26 -12.20 0.96
C ASN A 90 0.46 -13.54 0.72
N LEU A 91 1.78 -13.49 0.55
CA LEU A 91 2.65 -14.60 0.14
C LEU A 91 3.70 -14.95 1.20
N GLY A 92 3.67 -14.28 2.35
CA GLY A 92 4.58 -14.55 3.45
C GLY A 92 4.43 -15.97 4.00
N PRO A 93 5.42 -16.43 4.77
CA PRO A 93 5.35 -17.74 5.38
C PRO A 93 4.16 -17.86 6.33
N ARG A 94 3.66 -19.08 6.49
CA ARG A 94 2.64 -19.36 7.51
C ARG A 94 3.18 -19.11 8.91
N CYS A 95 2.28 -18.73 9.82
CA CYS A 95 2.57 -18.82 11.24
C CYS A 95 2.20 -20.20 11.77
N GLU A 96 2.58 -20.50 13.01
CA GLU A 96 2.30 -21.81 13.63
C GLU A 96 0.80 -22.13 13.70
N ARG A 97 -0.04 -21.10 13.92
CA ARG A 97 -1.47 -21.27 14.19
C ARG A 97 -2.37 -21.20 12.96
N PHE A 98 -1.98 -20.45 11.92
CA PHE A 98 -2.87 -20.13 10.80
C PHE A 98 -2.15 -20.25 9.45
N TYR A 99 -2.87 -20.74 8.44
CA TYR A 99 -2.44 -20.68 7.05
C TYR A 99 -2.37 -19.23 6.57
N GLY A 100 -1.39 -18.92 5.72
CA GLY A 100 -1.25 -17.64 5.02
C GLY A 100 -2.39 -17.39 4.02
N VAL A 101 -2.48 -16.16 3.50
CA VAL A 101 -3.56 -15.79 2.55
C VAL A 101 -3.50 -16.63 1.28
N ALA A 102 -2.32 -16.79 0.68
CA ALA A 102 -2.14 -17.61 -0.51
C ALA A 102 -2.41 -19.10 -0.25
N GLU A 103 -1.94 -19.64 0.88
CA GLU A 103 -2.19 -21.04 1.24
C GLU A 103 -3.69 -21.31 1.34
N ARG A 104 -4.45 -20.46 2.03
CA ARG A 104 -5.92 -20.60 2.12
C ARG A 104 -6.60 -20.55 0.75
N ALA A 105 -6.09 -19.73 -0.16
CA ALA A 105 -6.64 -19.63 -1.51
C ALA A 105 -6.36 -20.87 -2.37
N LEU A 106 -5.29 -21.61 -2.08
CA LEU A 106 -4.89 -22.81 -2.82
C LEU A 106 -5.49 -24.10 -2.24
N LEU A 107 -5.83 -24.12 -0.95
CA LEU A 107 -6.43 -25.29 -0.30
C LEU A 107 -7.75 -25.67 -0.97
N GLY A 108 -7.87 -26.95 -1.37
CA GLY A 108 -9.08 -27.50 -1.99
C GLY A 108 -9.20 -27.26 -3.50
N LEU A 109 -8.23 -26.59 -4.14
CA LEU A 109 -8.15 -26.56 -5.60
C LEU A 109 -7.86 -27.96 -6.13
N LYS A 110 -8.64 -28.40 -7.13
CA LYS A 110 -8.37 -29.65 -7.84
C LYS A 110 -7.11 -29.46 -8.68
N LYS A 111 -6.21 -30.44 -8.64
CA LYS A 111 -5.21 -30.59 -9.69
C LYS A 111 -5.94 -31.15 -10.91
N GLU A 112 -5.80 -30.45 -12.04
CA GLU A 112 -6.14 -31.01 -13.35
C GLU A 112 -5.17 -32.14 -13.71
#